data_AF-A0A0F9AND9-F1
#
_entry.id   AF-A0A0F9AND9-F1
#
_cell.length_a   1.000
_cell.length_b   1.000
_cell.length_c   1.000
_cell.angle_alpha   90.00
_cell.angle_beta   90.00
_cell.angle_gamma   90.00
#
_symmetry.space_group_name_H-M   'P 1'
#
loop_
_entity.id
_entity.type
_entity.pdbx_description
1 polymer ?
#
loop_
_entity_poly.entity_id
_entity_poly.type
_entity_poly.pdbx_seq_one_letter_code
_entity_poly.pdbx_strand_id
1 'polypeptide(L)'
;MSEQLFTLPQVLVFDINAALVSGAKANFYIAGTLTRQNTYTDSALTTPHANPVVADGNGLLDPIYLDATLNYKVDITDSLDSSLEGYPVDNLTAALTAAEINDLVGEVLYPATAAENTGGITPTDTTKATDIYDVLRVGIVPDDSGSRAANTTALKALLDPSVTGPVGNFIFPNVTGATTYYFDDIIQIRPGCHLDLCHCTIDFAKTYASADD
;
A
#
# COMPACT_ATOMS: atom_id res chain seq x y z
N MET A 1 -15.25 -16.06 5.60
CA MET A 1 -14.82 -17.17 4.73
C MET A 1 -14.10 -16.52 3.56
N SER A 2 -12.78 -16.65 3.47
CA SER A 2 -12.04 -16.16 2.31
C SER A 2 -12.13 -17.25 1.24
N GLU A 3 -12.79 -16.94 0.13
CA GLU A 3 -12.91 -17.85 -1.01
C GLU A 3 -11.67 -17.63 -1.89
N GLN A 4 -10.89 -18.69 -2.09
CA GLN A 4 -9.73 -18.65 -2.96
C GLN A 4 -10.10 -19.28 -4.30
N LEU A 5 -10.07 -18.48 -5.37
CA LEU A 5 -10.19 -19.00 -6.73
C LEU A 5 -9.03 -19.96 -6.98
N PHE A 6 -9.36 -21.21 -7.32
CA PHE A 6 -8.35 -22.18 -7.73
C PHE A 6 -7.78 -21.75 -9.08
N THR A 7 -6.52 -21.34 -9.09
CA THR A 7 -5.78 -21.04 -10.31
C THR A 7 -4.78 -22.15 -10.58
N LEU A 8 -4.80 -22.68 -11.80
CA LEU A 8 -3.77 -23.62 -12.23
C LEU A 8 -2.48 -22.83 -12.42
N PRO A 9 -1.36 -23.24 -11.81
CA PRO A 9 -0.09 -22.52 -11.92
C PRO A 9 0.57 -22.68 -13.30
N GLN A 10 0.05 -23.58 -14.13
CA GLN A 10 0.60 -23.89 -15.45
C GLN A 10 -0.28 -23.32 -16.55
N VAL A 11 0.38 -22.71 -17.53
CA VAL A 11 -0.29 -22.12 -18.70
C VAL A 11 -0.11 -23.08 -19.88
N LEU A 12 -1.21 -23.53 -20.45
CA LEU A 12 -1.25 -24.24 -21.73
C LEU A 12 -1.42 -23.23 -22.86
N VAL A 13 -0.54 -23.29 -23.86
CA VAL A 13 -0.59 -22.41 -25.02
C VAL A 13 -1.29 -23.12 -26.19
N PHE A 14 -2.34 -22.48 -26.70
CA PHE A 14 -3.11 -22.96 -27.86
C PHE A 14 -2.99 -22.00 -29.05
N ASP A 15 -3.10 -22.53 -30.26
CA ASP A 15 -3.27 -21.75 -31.48
C ASP A 15 -4.77 -21.49 -31.80
N ILE A 16 -5.02 -20.82 -32.92
CA ILE A 16 -6.38 -20.50 -33.40
C ILE A 16 -7.22 -21.75 -33.74
N ASN A 17 -6.58 -22.90 -33.94
CA ASN A 17 -7.22 -24.19 -34.19
C ASN A 17 -7.39 -25.01 -32.90
N ALA A 18 -7.12 -24.41 -31.74
CA ALA A 18 -7.07 -25.05 -30.43
C ALA A 18 -6.05 -26.20 -30.33
N ALA A 19 -5.00 -26.18 -31.16
CA ALA A 19 -3.88 -27.10 -31.06
C ALA A 19 -2.83 -26.57 -30.08
N LEU A 20 -2.18 -27.48 -29.35
CA LEU A 20 -1.09 -27.12 -28.43
C LEU A 20 0.13 -26.60 -29.21
N VAL A 21 0.67 -25.46 -28.80
CA VAL A 21 1.83 -24.84 -29.45
C VAL A 21 3.10 -25.30 -28.75
N SER A 22 3.64 -26.41 -29.24
CA SER A 22 4.92 -26.95 -28.78
C SER A 22 6.05 -25.92 -28.95
N GLY A 23 6.83 -25.67 -27.90
CA GLY A 23 7.93 -24.70 -27.93
C GLY A 23 7.51 -23.23 -28.03
N ALA A 24 6.27 -22.89 -27.67
CA ALA A 24 5.82 -21.51 -27.53
C ALA A 24 6.74 -20.72 -26.58
N LYS A 25 6.86 -19.41 -26.78
CA LYS A 25 7.75 -18.54 -26.00
C LYS A 25 6.95 -17.40 -25.39
N ALA A 26 6.93 -17.30 -24.07
CA ALA A 26 6.37 -16.16 -23.36
C ALA A 26 7.45 -15.10 -23.14
N ASN A 27 7.29 -13.96 -23.82
CA ASN A 27 8.19 -12.82 -23.73
C ASN A 27 7.62 -11.77 -22.78
N PHE A 28 8.34 -11.44 -21.71
CA PHE A 28 7.91 -10.45 -20.72
C PHE A 28 8.69 -9.15 -20.84
N TYR A 29 7.98 -8.01 -20.80
CA TYR A 29 8.54 -6.67 -20.90
C TYR A 29 7.97 -5.75 -19.83
N ILE A 30 8.64 -4.63 -19.57
CA ILE A 30 8.06 -3.52 -18.79
C ILE A 30 6.88 -2.98 -19.60
N ALA A 31 5.72 -2.80 -18.94
CA ALA A 31 4.51 -2.29 -19.57
C ALA A 31 4.77 -1.04 -20.43
N GLY A 32 4.16 -0.96 -21.61
CA GLY A 32 4.35 0.13 -22.58
C GLY A 32 5.71 0.17 -23.28
N THR A 33 6.61 -0.80 -23.04
CA THR A 33 7.94 -0.83 -23.66
C THR A 33 8.26 -2.17 -24.33
N LEU A 34 9.48 -2.31 -24.86
CA LEU A 34 10.07 -3.56 -25.33
C LEU A 34 11.29 -3.97 -24.48
N THR A 35 11.49 -3.34 -23.32
CA THR A 35 12.58 -3.67 -22.39
C THR A 35 12.20 -4.92 -21.61
N ARG A 36 13.06 -5.96 -21.63
CA ARG A 36 12.81 -7.24 -20.94
C ARG A 36 12.63 -7.02 -19.43
N GLN A 37 11.63 -7.68 -18.87
CA GLN A 37 11.31 -7.64 -17.44
C GLN A 37 11.45 -9.05 -16.84
N ASN A 38 12.00 -9.14 -15.63
CA ASN A 38 12.17 -10.43 -14.95
C ASN A 38 10.83 -10.99 -14.46
N THR A 39 10.70 -12.30 -14.60
CA THR A 39 9.69 -13.14 -13.96
C THR A 39 10.40 -14.27 -13.22
N TYR A 40 9.72 -14.99 -12.34
CA TYR A 40 10.36 -15.90 -11.38
C TYR A 40 9.75 -17.30 -11.38
N THR A 41 10.57 -18.29 -11.02
CA THR A 41 10.16 -19.71 -10.89
C THR A 41 9.49 -20.01 -9.55
N ASP A 42 9.62 -19.11 -8.57
CA ASP A 42 9.12 -19.26 -7.21
C ASP A 42 8.39 -18.00 -6.72
N SER A 43 7.45 -18.18 -5.78
CA SER A 43 6.65 -17.08 -5.23
C SER A 43 7.41 -16.13 -4.30
N ALA A 44 8.62 -16.52 -3.86
CA ALA A 44 9.49 -15.65 -3.07
C ALA A 44 10.36 -14.74 -3.97
N LEU A 45 10.18 -14.84 -5.30
CA LEU A 45 10.84 -14.02 -6.31
C LEU A 45 12.37 -14.15 -6.26
N THR A 46 12.89 -15.34 -5.95
CA THR A 46 14.34 -15.54 -5.73
C THR A 46 15.08 -15.99 -6.98
N THR A 47 14.45 -16.83 -7.81
CA THR A 47 15.07 -17.41 -9.00
C THR A 47 14.41 -16.87 -10.26
N PRO A 48 15.08 -15.96 -11.00
CA PRO A 48 14.53 -15.41 -12.22
C PRO A 48 14.50 -16.46 -13.34
N HIS A 49 13.45 -16.43 -14.14
CA HIS A 49 13.34 -17.18 -15.39
C HIS A 49 14.28 -16.61 -16.47
N ALA A 50 14.65 -17.47 -17.43
CA ALA A 50 15.12 -16.98 -18.72
C ALA A 50 13.99 -16.23 -19.43
N ASN A 51 14.33 -15.20 -20.20
CA ASN A 51 13.35 -14.42 -20.96
C ASN A 51 13.72 -14.44 -22.45
N PRO A 52 12.98 -15.17 -23.31
CA PRO A 52 11.65 -15.74 -23.07
C PRO A 52 11.61 -17.02 -22.20
N VAL A 53 10.46 -17.24 -21.56
CA VAL A 53 10.11 -18.54 -20.94
C VAL A 53 9.60 -19.45 -22.04
N VAL A 54 10.23 -20.61 -22.22
CA VAL A 54 9.93 -21.54 -23.32
C VAL A 54 9.05 -22.68 -22.81
N ALA A 55 7.95 -22.94 -23.52
CA ALA A 55 7.04 -24.02 -23.23
C ALA A 55 7.66 -25.38 -23.62
N ASP A 56 7.24 -26.44 -22.94
CA ASP A 56 7.68 -27.79 -23.23
C ASP A 56 7.09 -28.34 -24.55
N GLY A 57 7.35 -29.63 -24.82
CA GLY A 57 6.86 -30.32 -26.01
C GLY A 57 5.33 -30.36 -26.14
N ASN A 58 4.61 -30.14 -25.04
CA ASN A 58 3.15 -30.11 -24.96
C ASN A 58 2.59 -28.68 -24.91
N GLY A 59 3.42 -27.65 -25.12
CA GLY A 59 2.98 -26.25 -25.03
C GLY A 59 2.68 -25.80 -23.59
N LEU A 60 3.24 -26.48 -22.59
CA LEU A 60 3.11 -26.15 -21.19
C LEU A 60 4.25 -25.23 -20.75
N LEU A 61 3.91 -24.06 -20.22
CA LEU A 61 4.87 -23.19 -19.54
C LEU A 61 5.01 -23.62 -18.08
N ASP A 62 6.25 -23.57 -17.57
CA ASP A 62 6.51 -23.69 -16.13
C ASP A 62 5.76 -22.60 -15.35
N PRO A 63 5.55 -22.78 -14.04
CA PRO A 63 4.96 -21.73 -13.20
C PRO A 63 5.72 -20.41 -13.31
N ILE A 64 4.99 -19.33 -13.62
CA ILE A 64 5.53 -17.98 -13.77
C ILE A 64 4.96 -17.11 -12.66
N TYR A 65 5.83 -16.64 -11.78
CA TYR A 65 5.51 -15.68 -10.74
C TYR A 65 5.95 -14.28 -11.18
N LEU A 66 5.04 -13.32 -11.04
CA LEU A 66 5.28 -11.90 -11.33
C LEU A 66 5.50 -11.15 -10.03
N ASP A 67 6.33 -10.11 -10.06
CA ASP A 67 6.45 -9.17 -8.93
C ASP A 67 5.19 -8.31 -8.88
N ALA A 68 4.46 -8.37 -7.77
CA ALA A 68 3.20 -7.66 -7.63
C ALA A 68 3.34 -6.13 -7.67
N THR A 69 4.56 -5.61 -7.48
CA THR A 69 4.84 -4.16 -7.50
C THR A 69 5.11 -3.61 -8.89
N LEU A 70 5.17 -4.47 -9.92
CA LEU A 70 5.56 -4.11 -11.29
C LEU A 70 4.42 -4.36 -12.28
N ASN A 71 4.41 -3.59 -13.37
CA ASN A 71 3.47 -3.76 -14.48
C ASN A 71 4.15 -4.46 -15.65
N TYR A 72 3.46 -5.43 -16.24
CA TYR A 72 4.03 -6.30 -17.27
C TYR A 72 3.30 -6.14 -18.60
N LYS A 73 4.06 -6.34 -19.67
CA LYS A 73 3.56 -6.68 -21.00
C LYS A 73 4.01 -8.09 -21.33
N VAL A 74 3.11 -8.92 -21.84
CA VAL A 74 3.44 -10.27 -22.30
C VAL A 74 3.13 -10.41 -23.78
N ASP A 75 4.06 -11.03 -24.51
CA ASP A 75 3.87 -11.43 -25.89
C ASP A 75 4.18 -12.92 -26.01
N ILE A 76 3.15 -13.73 -26.26
CA ILE A 76 3.34 -15.16 -26.51
C ILE A 76 3.52 -15.37 -28.00
N THR A 77 4.67 -15.93 -28.36
CA THR A 77 4.99 -16.30 -29.74
C THR A 77 5.01 -17.81 -29.90
N ASP A 78 4.84 -18.28 -31.13
CA ASP A 78 5.16 -19.65 -31.50
C ASP A 78 6.68 -19.92 -31.44
N SER A 79 7.08 -21.15 -31.79
CA SER A 79 8.49 -21.55 -31.84
C SER A 79 9.32 -20.78 -32.88
N LEU A 80 8.66 -20.18 -33.88
CA LEU A 80 9.24 -19.40 -34.97
C LEU A 80 9.23 -17.88 -34.69
N ASP A 81 8.94 -17.47 -33.46
CA ASP A 81 8.91 -16.07 -33.02
C ASP A 81 7.78 -15.23 -33.66
N SER A 82 6.71 -15.86 -34.14
CA SER A 82 5.48 -15.16 -34.55
C SER A 82 4.52 -15.04 -33.37
N SER A 83 4.06 -13.83 -33.05
CA SER A 83 3.05 -13.60 -32.02
C SER A 83 1.76 -14.37 -32.32
N LEU A 84 1.19 -14.97 -31.28
CA LEU A 84 -0.11 -15.64 -31.33
C LEU A 84 -1.24 -14.61 -31.26
N GLU A 85 -2.41 -15.00 -31.75
CA GLU A 85 -3.60 -14.15 -31.71
C GLU A 85 -4.00 -13.82 -30.27
N GLY A 86 -4.37 -12.56 -30.02
CA GLY A 86 -4.64 -12.04 -28.67
C GLY A 86 -3.40 -11.50 -27.95
N TYR A 87 -2.20 -11.65 -28.52
CA TYR A 87 -0.96 -11.07 -28.01
C TYR A 87 -0.41 -9.98 -28.95
N PRO A 88 0.37 -9.01 -28.43
CA PRO A 88 0.73 -8.85 -27.02
C PRO A 88 -0.41 -8.32 -26.15
N VAL A 89 -0.42 -8.70 -24.87
CA VAL A 89 -1.26 -8.08 -23.83
C VAL A 89 -0.38 -7.13 -23.02
N ASP A 90 -0.80 -5.87 -22.95
CA ASP A 90 -0.09 -4.82 -22.21
C ASP A 90 -0.83 -4.45 -20.93
N ASN A 91 -0.10 -3.85 -20.00
CA ASN A 91 -0.59 -3.37 -18.72
C ASN A 91 -1.27 -4.47 -17.88
N LEU A 92 -0.64 -5.65 -17.85
CA LEU A 92 -0.95 -6.68 -16.87
C LEU A 92 -0.47 -6.17 -15.50
N THR A 93 -1.40 -5.60 -14.75
CA THR A 93 -1.18 -5.18 -13.37
C THR A 93 -1.33 -6.38 -12.45
N ALA A 94 -0.52 -6.45 -11.41
CA ALA A 94 -0.77 -7.38 -10.32
C ALA A 94 -2.13 -7.09 -9.67
N ALA A 95 -2.73 -8.12 -9.06
CA ALA A 95 -3.89 -7.91 -8.22
C ALA A 95 -3.53 -6.93 -7.10
N LEU A 96 -4.33 -5.88 -6.92
CA LEU A 96 -4.19 -4.98 -5.78
C LEU A 96 -4.18 -5.80 -4.49
N THR A 97 -3.25 -5.51 -3.61
CA THR A 97 -3.22 -6.11 -2.29
C THR A 97 -4.44 -5.67 -1.48
N ALA A 98 -4.81 -6.45 -0.48
CA ALA A 98 -5.91 -6.08 0.41
C ALA A 98 -5.66 -4.72 1.12
N ALA A 99 -4.40 -4.36 1.37
CA ALA A 99 -4.03 -3.07 1.95
C ALA A 99 -4.33 -1.92 0.98
N GLU A 100 -3.87 -2.02 -0.27
CA GLU A 100 -4.13 -0.99 -1.29
C GLU A 100 -5.62 -0.82 -1.59
N ILE A 101 -6.40 -1.91 -1.55
CA ILE A 101 -7.86 -1.84 -1.68
C ILE A 101 -8.47 -1.10 -0.49
N ASN A 102 -8.03 -1.40 0.74
CA ASN A 102 -8.53 -0.73 1.94
C ASN A 102 -8.22 0.76 1.94
N ASP A 103 -7.01 1.15 1.50
CA ASP A 103 -6.62 2.56 1.39
C ASP A 103 -7.49 3.29 0.36
N LEU A 104 -7.72 2.69 -0.82
CA LEU A 104 -8.59 3.28 -1.84
C LEU A 104 -10.05 3.43 -1.35
N VAL A 105 -10.56 2.44 -0.64
CA VAL A 105 -11.90 2.52 -0.02
C VAL A 105 -11.92 3.59 1.08
N GLY A 106 -10.86 3.70 1.86
CA GLY A 106 -10.65 4.74 2.87
C GLY A 106 -10.70 6.15 2.27
N GLU A 107 -9.95 6.42 1.20
CA GLU A 107 -9.97 7.71 0.49
C GLU A 107 -11.36 8.12 0.01
N VAL A 108 -12.16 7.14 -0.46
CA VAL A 108 -13.52 7.39 -0.95
C VAL A 108 -14.50 7.63 0.22
N LEU A 109 -14.36 6.86 1.30
CA LEU A 109 -15.31 6.89 2.42
C LEU A 109 -15.00 8.04 3.40
N TYR A 110 -13.73 8.33 3.62
CA TYR A 110 -13.21 9.35 4.53
C TYR A 110 -12.17 10.25 3.83
N PRO A 111 -12.58 10.99 2.79
CA PRO A 111 -11.69 11.87 2.05
C PRO A 111 -11.12 12.97 2.94
N ALA A 112 -10.01 13.58 2.52
CA ALA A 112 -9.45 14.76 3.17
C ALA A 112 -10.52 15.85 3.30
N THR A 113 -10.78 16.27 4.54
CA THR A 113 -11.78 17.27 4.87
C THR A 113 -11.31 18.67 4.45
N ALA A 114 -12.26 19.59 4.24
CA ALA A 114 -11.92 20.98 3.95
C ALA A 114 -11.08 21.62 5.08
N ALA A 115 -11.31 21.22 6.33
CA ALA A 115 -10.55 21.68 7.48
C ALA A 115 -9.11 21.15 7.44
N GLU A 116 -8.89 19.88 7.13
CA GLU A 116 -7.55 19.30 6.93
C GLU A 116 -6.78 20.02 5.81
N ASN A 117 -7.41 20.21 4.65
CA ASN A 117 -6.80 20.91 3.52
C ASN A 117 -6.43 22.35 3.86
N THR A 118 -7.30 23.05 4.61
CA THR A 118 -7.03 24.43 5.07
C THR A 118 -5.87 24.47 6.07
N GLY A 119 -5.74 23.44 6.90
CA GLY A 119 -4.64 23.29 7.85
C GLY A 119 -3.33 22.77 7.26
N GLY A 120 -3.30 22.43 5.97
CA GLY A 120 -2.15 21.76 5.36
C GLY A 120 -1.88 20.37 5.93
N ILE A 121 -2.91 19.71 6.48
CA ILE A 121 -2.84 18.37 7.05
C ILE A 121 -3.05 17.37 5.93
N THR A 122 -2.11 16.44 5.75
CA THR A 122 -2.25 15.30 4.85
C THR A 122 -2.56 14.05 5.66
N PRO A 123 -3.78 13.49 5.57
CA PRO A 123 -4.10 12.21 6.18
C PRO A 123 -3.15 11.12 5.69
N THR A 124 -2.65 10.29 6.60
CA THR A 124 -1.81 9.13 6.29
C THR A 124 -2.54 7.81 6.47
N ASP A 125 -3.66 7.81 7.19
CA ASP A 125 -4.56 6.67 7.32
C ASP A 125 -6.00 7.12 7.04
N THR A 126 -6.41 7.01 5.78
CA THR A 126 -7.76 7.37 5.34
C THR A 126 -8.79 6.30 5.62
N THR A 127 -8.42 5.20 6.28
CA THR A 127 -9.41 4.25 6.84
C THR A 127 -10.08 4.79 8.10
N LYS A 128 -9.58 5.91 8.65
CA LYS A 128 -10.07 6.52 9.89
C LYS A 128 -11.10 7.62 9.64
N ALA A 129 -12.13 7.62 10.49
CA ALA A 129 -13.29 8.49 10.37
C ALA A 129 -12.97 9.97 10.67
N THR A 130 -13.85 10.86 10.18
CA THR A 130 -13.69 12.32 10.24
C THR A 130 -14.76 13.03 11.07
N ASP A 131 -15.84 12.33 11.42
CA ASP A 131 -16.94 12.82 12.26
C ASP A 131 -16.55 12.91 13.74
N ILE A 132 -15.65 12.04 14.17
CA ILE A 132 -14.86 12.15 15.39
C ILE A 132 -13.40 12.00 14.96
N TYR A 133 -12.56 13.02 15.22
CA TYR A 133 -11.24 13.07 14.60
C TYR A 133 -10.28 12.09 15.28
N ASP A 134 -10.10 10.91 14.67
CA ASP A 134 -9.15 9.91 15.13
C ASP A 134 -7.72 10.38 14.87
N VAL A 135 -6.91 10.49 15.92
CA VAL A 135 -5.53 10.98 15.79
C VAL A 135 -4.62 10.03 14.99
N LEU A 136 -4.99 8.75 14.85
CA LEU A 136 -4.28 7.81 13.99
C LEU A 136 -4.34 8.25 12.51
N ARG A 137 -5.36 9.00 12.12
CA ARG A 137 -5.55 9.52 10.76
C ARG A 137 -4.37 10.34 10.23
N VAL A 138 -3.69 11.07 11.12
CA VAL A 138 -2.51 11.87 10.78
C VAL A 138 -1.18 11.17 11.05
N GLY A 139 -1.22 9.86 11.32
CA GLY A 139 -0.02 9.05 11.47
C GLY A 139 0.57 9.08 12.87
N ILE A 140 -0.22 9.43 13.90
CA ILE A 140 0.20 9.22 15.28
C ILE A 140 0.25 7.71 15.54
N VAL A 141 1.41 7.23 15.98
CA VAL A 141 1.66 5.80 16.23
C VAL A 141 1.59 5.53 17.74
N PRO A 142 0.64 4.69 18.21
CA PRO A 142 0.58 4.23 19.59
C PRO A 142 1.63 3.16 19.89
N ASP A 143 1.94 2.96 21.17
CA ASP A 143 2.74 1.86 21.71
C ASP A 143 4.18 1.74 21.17
N ASP A 144 4.67 2.78 20.50
CA ASP A 144 6.05 2.91 20.03
C ASP A 144 6.73 4.17 20.57
N SER A 145 7.62 3.98 21.55
CA SER A 145 8.40 5.07 22.13
C SER A 145 9.37 5.73 21.14
N GLY A 146 9.74 5.05 20.05
CA GLY A 146 10.58 5.60 18.99
C GLY A 146 9.86 6.63 18.11
N SER A 147 8.53 6.57 18.06
CA SER A 147 7.69 7.47 17.27
C SER A 147 7.45 8.84 17.95
N ARG A 148 8.02 9.07 19.13
CA ARG A 148 7.75 10.25 19.97
C ARG A 148 7.86 11.59 19.23
N ALA A 149 8.97 11.83 18.53
CA ALA A 149 9.20 13.07 17.82
C ALA A 149 8.20 13.24 16.64
N ALA A 150 7.95 12.17 15.89
CA ALA A 150 7.00 12.18 14.78
C ALA A 150 5.56 12.44 15.26
N ASN A 151 5.16 11.78 16.35
CA ASN A 151 3.88 11.98 17.02
C ASN A 151 3.71 13.44 17.48
N THR A 152 4.74 14.05 18.07
CA THR A 152 4.70 15.47 18.46
C THR A 152 4.53 16.38 17.26
N THR A 153 5.25 16.14 16.16
CA THR A 153 5.09 16.92 14.93
C THR A 153 3.68 16.80 14.38
N ALA A 154 3.13 15.58 14.30
CA ALA A 154 1.78 15.33 13.79
C ALA A 154 0.71 16.00 14.68
N LEU A 155 0.83 15.88 16.01
CA LEU A 155 -0.14 16.47 16.93
C LEU A 155 -0.05 18.01 17.00
N LYS A 156 1.16 18.58 16.88
CA LYS A 156 1.32 20.05 16.74
C LYS A 156 0.69 20.56 15.44
N ALA A 157 0.87 19.85 14.32
CA ALA A 157 0.23 20.20 13.05
C ALA A 157 -1.30 20.16 13.13
N LEU A 158 -1.87 19.38 14.05
CA LEU A 158 -3.30 19.36 14.32
C LEU A 158 -3.75 20.49 15.26
N LEU A 159 -3.03 20.71 16.36
CA LEU A 159 -3.57 21.40 17.53
C LEU A 159 -2.93 22.74 17.87
N ASP A 160 -1.78 23.08 17.30
CA ASP A 160 -1.06 24.30 17.67
C ASP A 160 -1.95 25.57 17.47
N PRO A 161 -1.93 26.55 18.38
CA PRO A 161 -2.70 27.79 18.25
C PRO A 161 -2.43 28.59 16.97
N SER A 162 -1.26 28.40 16.35
CA SER A 162 -0.87 29.05 15.10
C SER A 162 -1.36 28.34 13.84
N VAL A 163 -1.84 27.09 13.95
CA VAL A 163 -2.36 26.32 12.80
C VAL A 163 -3.87 26.47 12.66
N THR A 164 -4.34 26.50 11.39
CA THR A 164 -5.77 26.33 11.06
C THR A 164 -6.03 24.84 10.84
N GLY A 165 -7.27 24.36 10.98
CA GLY A 165 -7.55 22.92 10.87
C GLY A 165 -8.83 22.46 11.57
N PRO A 166 -9.02 21.13 11.69
CA PRO A 166 -10.18 20.53 12.37
C PRO A 166 -10.31 20.96 13.84
N VAL A 167 -11.50 21.34 14.30
CA VAL A 167 -11.74 21.62 15.72
C VAL A 167 -12.80 20.66 16.27
N GLY A 168 -12.87 20.51 17.58
CA GLY A 168 -13.77 19.58 18.26
C GLY A 168 -13.01 18.48 19.00
N ASN A 169 -13.58 17.27 19.00
CA ASN A 169 -13.04 16.14 19.74
C ASN A 169 -12.01 15.37 18.91
N PHE A 170 -10.83 15.20 19.48
CA PHE A 170 -9.74 14.37 18.98
C PHE A 170 -9.65 13.13 19.86
N ILE A 171 -9.87 11.95 19.28
CA ILE A 171 -9.84 10.69 20.02
C ILE A 171 -8.47 10.04 19.93
N PHE A 172 -8.00 9.52 21.05
CA PHE A 172 -6.83 8.66 21.16
C PHE A 172 -7.32 7.24 21.43
N PRO A 173 -7.56 6.42 20.40
CA PRO A 173 -8.14 5.10 20.58
C PRO A 173 -7.24 4.18 21.42
N ASN A 174 -7.84 3.44 22.35
CA ASN A 174 -7.16 2.35 23.04
C ASN A 174 -7.17 1.09 22.16
N VAL A 175 -6.09 0.91 21.39
CA VAL A 175 -5.95 -0.15 20.38
C VAL A 175 -5.51 -1.50 20.96
N THR A 176 -4.80 -1.51 22.09
CA THR A 176 -4.21 -2.73 22.68
C THR A 176 -4.80 -3.11 24.03
N GLY A 177 -5.75 -2.33 24.55
CA GLY A 177 -6.30 -2.47 25.89
C GLY A 177 -5.43 -1.83 26.99
N ALA A 178 -4.21 -1.39 26.65
CA ALA A 178 -3.29 -0.66 27.52
C ALA A 178 -2.44 0.35 26.72
N THR A 179 -3.04 0.99 25.71
CA THR A 179 -2.33 1.84 24.76
C THR A 179 -1.65 3.03 25.43
N THR A 180 -0.40 3.30 25.05
CA THR A 180 0.38 4.47 25.43
C THR A 180 0.81 5.26 24.19
N TYR A 181 0.52 6.56 24.18
CA TYR A 181 1.00 7.48 23.15
C TYR A 181 2.17 8.29 23.68
N TYR A 182 3.27 8.34 22.92
CA TYR A 182 4.50 9.02 23.31
C TYR A 182 4.63 10.35 22.57
N PHE A 183 4.88 11.44 23.32
CA PHE A 183 5.14 12.77 22.79
C PHE A 183 6.38 13.41 23.43
N ASP A 184 7.13 14.15 22.63
CA ASP A 184 8.17 15.07 23.06
C ASP A 184 7.61 16.46 23.29
N ASP A 185 8.23 17.17 24.23
CA ASP A 185 8.07 18.61 24.46
C ASP A 185 6.61 19.02 24.80
N ILE A 186 6.37 20.32 24.87
CA ILE A 186 5.06 20.91 25.09
C ILE A 186 4.27 20.91 23.79
N ILE A 187 3.02 20.48 23.86
CA ILE A 187 2.04 20.58 22.77
C ILE A 187 0.96 21.55 23.21
N GLN A 188 0.89 22.70 22.54
CA GLN A 188 -0.16 23.68 22.78
C GLN A 188 -1.43 23.25 22.05
N ILE A 189 -2.59 23.49 22.69
CA ILE A 189 -3.90 23.12 22.15
C ILE A 189 -4.68 24.40 21.86
N ARG A 190 -5.08 24.57 20.61
CA ARG A 190 -5.88 25.70 20.16
C ARG A 190 -7.29 25.67 20.75
N PRO A 191 -7.96 26.84 20.90
CA PRO A 191 -9.33 26.89 21.38
C PRO A 191 -10.28 26.01 20.55
N GLY A 192 -11.24 25.38 21.24
CA GLY A 192 -12.24 24.51 20.61
C GLY A 192 -11.76 23.10 20.29
N CYS A 193 -10.55 22.72 20.71
CA CYS A 193 -10.06 21.34 20.62
C CYS A 193 -10.14 20.64 21.99
N HIS A 194 -10.59 19.39 21.98
CA HIS A 194 -10.75 18.54 23.16
C HIS A 194 -10.10 17.19 22.90
N LEU A 195 -9.35 16.68 23.87
CA LEU A 195 -8.72 15.36 23.76
C LEU A 195 -9.56 14.34 24.54
N ASP A 196 -10.00 13.29 23.88
CA ASP A 196 -10.61 12.13 24.51
C ASP A 196 -9.59 10.99 24.47
N LEU A 197 -9.15 10.56 25.65
CA LEU A 197 -8.11 9.54 25.77
C LEU A 197 -8.65 8.12 25.63
N CYS A 198 -9.97 7.89 25.65
CA CYS A 198 -10.55 6.55 25.49
C CYS A 198 -9.88 5.45 26.34
N HIS A 199 -9.47 5.79 27.58
CA HIS A 199 -8.70 4.94 28.51
C HIS A 199 -7.26 4.58 28.09
N CYS A 200 -6.63 5.34 27.20
CA CYS A 200 -5.21 5.26 26.90
C CYS A 200 -4.38 6.08 27.90
N THR A 201 -3.06 5.89 27.84
CA THR A 201 -2.05 6.70 28.53
C THR A 201 -1.39 7.65 27.55
N ILE A 202 -1.05 8.86 27.99
CA ILE A 202 -0.13 9.74 27.27
C ILE A 202 1.16 9.87 28.10
N ASP A 203 2.29 9.61 27.45
CA ASP A 203 3.63 9.80 27.99
C ASP A 203 4.27 11.03 27.33
N PHE A 204 4.53 12.06 28.14
CA PHE A 204 5.25 13.26 27.70
C PHE A 204 6.69 13.24 28.23
N ALA A 205 7.66 13.48 27.35
CA ALA A 205 9.05 13.70 27.72
C ALA A 205 9.48 15.10 27.29
N LYS A 206 9.99 15.91 28.22
CA LYS A 206 10.65 17.19 27.91
C LYS A 206 12.14 17.05 28.20
N THR A 207 12.98 17.35 27.22
CA THR A 207 14.41 17.52 27.49
C THR A 207 14.59 18.89 28.13
N TYR A 208 15.16 18.93 29.35
CA TYR A 208 15.44 20.19 30.04
C TYR A 208 16.34 21.08 29.17
N ALA A 209 15.85 22.27 28.79
CA ALA A 209 16.69 23.36 28.30
C ALA A 209 16.71 24.42 29.41
N SER A 210 17.90 24.81 29.87
CA SER A 210 18.12 25.67 31.04
C SER A 210 17.70 27.14 30.84
N ALA A 211 16.78 27.43 29.92
CA ALA A 211 16.42 28.79 29.51
C ALA A 211 14.93 29.14 29.73
N ASP A 212 14.15 28.25 30.35
CA ASP A 212 12.77 28.54 30.75
C ASP A 212 12.74 29.03 32.23
N ASP A 213 13.16 30.28 32.45
CA ASP A 213 12.84 31.11 33.63
C ASP A 213 12.02 32.32 33.19
#